data_AF-A0A1B1BQI6-F1
#
_entry.id   AF-A0A1B1BQI6-F1
#
_cell.length_a   1.000
_cell.length_b   1.000
_cell.length_c   1.000
_cell.angle_alpha   90.00
_cell.angle_beta   90.00
_cell.angle_gamma   90.00
#
_symmetry.space_group_name_H-M   'P 1'
#
loop_
_entity.id
_entity.type
_entity.pdbx_description
1 polymer ?
#
loop_
_entity_poly.entity_id
_entity_poly.type
_entity_poly.pdbx_seq_one_letter_code
_entity_poly.pdbx_strand_id
1 'polypeptide(L)'
;MHVLHHAAQEEIYGVWMIDELASHGYRLSAGTLYPMLHKMVRDGYLTVRSERDGRTVRKFYAATDKGRRGLAVARERMQIFTRKGTADDS
;
A
#
# COMPACT_ATOMS: atom_id res chain seq x y z
N MET A 1 -4.14 2.65 1.64
CA MET A 1 -5.06 1.69 0.96
C MET A 1 -4.43 1.13 -0.30
N HIS A 2 -3.97 1.96 -1.24
CA HIS A 2 -3.31 1.54 -2.48
C HIS A 2 -2.19 0.51 -2.29
N VAL A 3 -1.25 0.73 -1.36
CA VAL A 3 -0.15 -0.23 -1.10
C VAL A 3 -0.66 -1.64 -0.77
N LEU A 4 -1.56 -1.78 0.21
CA LEU A 4 -2.12 -3.10 0.57
C LEU A 4 -3.04 -3.67 -0.51
N HIS A 5 -3.71 -2.81 -1.27
CA HIS A 5 -4.58 -3.24 -2.36
C HIS A 5 -3.77 -3.93 -3.46
N HIS A 6 -2.73 -3.27 -3.97
CA HIS A 6 -1.88 -3.85 -5.00
C HIS A 6 -1.06 -5.03 -4.47
N ALA A 7 -0.46 -4.92 -3.29
CA ALA A 7 0.31 -6.00 -2.68
C ALA A 7 -0.52 -7.25 -2.34
N ALA A 8 -1.85 -7.14 -2.27
CA ALA A 8 -2.76 -8.27 -2.07
C ALA A 8 -3.10 -8.99 -3.39
N GLN A 9 -2.97 -8.32 -4.53
CA GLN A 9 -3.21 -8.90 -5.85
C GLN A 9 -1.94 -9.57 -6.38
N GLU A 10 -0.81 -8.87 -6.30
CA GLU A 10 0.49 -9.35 -6.78
C GLU A 10 1.65 -8.72 -6.02
N GLU A 11 2.85 -9.25 -6.22
CA GLU A 11 4.05 -8.67 -5.63
C GLU A 11 4.38 -7.33 -6.30
N ILE A 12 4.63 -6.30 -5.48
CA ILE A 12 4.94 -4.96 -5.97
C ILE A 12 6.41 -4.61 -5.69
N TYR A 13 7.00 -3.78 -6.55
CA TYR A 13 8.31 -3.17 -6.29
C TYR A 13 8.17 -1.69 -5.98
N GLY A 14 9.04 -1.20 -5.09
CA GLY A 14 8.90 0.15 -4.51
C GLY A 14 8.87 1.28 -5.54
N VAL A 15 9.64 1.16 -6.63
CA VAL A 15 9.66 2.18 -7.70
C VAL A 15 8.32 2.24 -8.44
N TRP A 16 7.76 1.10 -8.84
CA TRP A 16 6.44 1.08 -9.49
C TRP A 16 5.35 1.67 -8.62
N MET A 17 5.42 1.47 -7.30
CA MET A 17 4.46 2.07 -6.38
C MET A 17 4.58 3.61 -6.33
N ILE A 18 5.75 4.19 -6.56
CA ILE A 18 5.90 5.65 -6.67
C ILE A 18 5.16 6.14 -7.93
N ASP A 19 5.38 5.48 -9.05
CA ASP A 19 4.79 5.85 -10.34
C ASP A 19 3.26 5.66 -10.35
N GLU A 20 2.78 4.55 -9.79
CA GLU A 20 1.35 4.21 -9.66
C GLU A 20 0.61 5.15 -8.70
N LEU A 21 1.26 5.60 -7.63
CA LEU A 21 0.66 6.61 -6.76
C LEU A 21 0.62 7.97 -7.44
N ALA A 22 1.66 8.33 -8.19
CA ALA A 22 1.71 9.57 -8.95
C ALA A 22 0.64 9.61 -10.06
N SER A 23 0.39 8.50 -10.75
CA SER A 23 -0.67 8.39 -11.77
C SER A 23 -2.07 8.61 -11.20
N HIS A 24 -2.28 8.25 -9.93
CA HIS A 24 -3.51 8.49 -9.17
C HIS A 24 -3.56 9.86 -8.46
N GLY A 25 -2.62 10.76 -8.75
CA GLY A 25 -2.58 12.12 -8.21
C GLY A 25 -1.93 12.25 -6.82
N TYR A 26 -1.39 11.17 -6.26
CA TYR A 26 -0.64 11.22 -5.00
C TYR A 26 0.84 11.55 -5.25
N ARG A 27 1.33 12.65 -4.69
CA ARG A 27 2.77 12.97 -4.69
C ARG A 27 3.46 12.34 -3.49
N LEU A 28 3.81 11.06 -3.58
CA LEU A 28 4.71 10.43 -2.60
C LEU A 28 6.15 10.42 -3.10
N SER A 29 7.06 10.97 -2.29
CA SER A 29 8.50 10.82 -2.52
C SER A 29 8.99 9.44 -2.05
N ALA A 30 10.12 8.99 -2.60
CA ALA A 30 10.85 7.83 -2.08
C ALA A 30 11.11 7.94 -0.56
N GLY A 31 11.43 9.15 -0.08
CA GLY A 31 11.65 9.44 1.33
C GLY A 31 10.42 9.24 2.23
N THR A 32 9.22 9.18 1.66
CA THR A 32 7.97 8.89 2.40
C THR A 32 7.55 7.45 2.21
N LEU A 33 7.65 6.93 0.98
CA LEU A 33 7.18 5.59 0.64
C LEU A 33 8.00 4.51 1.36
N TYR A 34 9.33 4.58 1.30
CA TYR A 34 10.16 3.50 1.85
C TYR A 34 10.04 3.37 3.38
N PRO A 35 10.02 4.46 4.18
CA PRO A 35 9.72 4.35 5.61
C PRO A 35 8.34 3.75 5.90
N MET A 36 7.32 4.08 5.09
CA MET A 36 5.99 3.50 5.22
C MET A 36 6.00 1.99 4.94
N LEU A 37 6.63 1.56 3.85
CA LEU A 37 6.78 0.14 3.51
C LEU A 37 7.53 -0.62 4.60
N HIS A 38 8.63 -0.07 5.12
CA HIS A 38 9.38 -0.65 6.23
C HIS A 38 8.52 -0.79 7.50
N LYS A 39 7.73 0.23 7.83
CA LYS A 39 6.78 0.14 8.95
C LYS A 39 5.76 -0.95 8.72
N MET A 40 5.19 -1.07 7.53
CA MET A 40 4.19 -2.10 7.23
C MET A 40 4.77 -3.52 7.29
N VAL A 41 6.02 -3.72 6.88
CA VAL A 41 6.73 -4.99 7.05
C VAL A 41 6.94 -5.30 8.52
N ARG A 42 7.48 -4.35 9.30
CA ARG A 42 7.71 -4.52 10.74
C ARG A 42 6.41 -4.82 11.50
N ASP A 43 5.33 -4.13 11.13
CA ASP A 43 4.02 -4.29 11.75
C ASP A 43 3.30 -5.57 11.24
N GLY A 44 3.93 -6.33 10.33
CA GLY A 44 3.47 -7.64 9.85
C GLY A 44 2.37 -7.60 8.80
N TYR A 45 2.13 -6.45 8.18
CA TYR A 45 1.13 -6.29 7.10
C TYR A 45 1.70 -6.65 5.72
N LEU A 46 3.00 -6.52 5.54
CA LEU A 46 3.71 -6.90 4.32
C LEU A 46 4.83 -7.90 4.64
N THR A 47 5.15 -8.76 3.68
CA THR A 47 6.47 -9.39 3.59
C THR A 47 7.33 -8.62 2.61
N VAL A 48 8.65 -8.81 2.70
CA VAL A 48 9.59 -8.30 1.72
C VAL A 48 10.57 -9.41 1.33
N ARG A 49 10.74 -9.63 0.03
CA ARG A 49 11.82 -10.45 -0.52
C ARG A 49 12.76 -9.56 -1.33
N SER A 50 14.04 -9.93 -1.35
CA SER A 50 15.04 -9.21 -2.15
C SER A 50 15.57 -10.14 -3.22
N GLU A 51 15.64 -9.65 -4.44
CA GLU A 51 16.21 -10.35 -5.58
C GLU A 51 17.42 -9.57 -6.06
N ARG A 52 18.53 -10.27 -6.29
CA ARG A 52 19.78 -9.66 -6.72
C ARG A 52 20.02 -9.98 -8.18
N ASP A 53 20.15 -8.93 -8.97
CA ASP A 53 20.47 -8.96 -10.38
C ASP A 53 21.81 -8.22 -10.58
N GLY A 54 22.90 -8.99 -10.50
CA GLY A 54 24.27 -8.48 -10.47
C GLY A 54 24.55 -7.52 -9.30
N ARG A 55 24.68 -6.23 -9.61
CA ARG A 55 24.90 -5.16 -8.61
C ARG A 55 23.60 -4.54 -8.09
N THR A 56 22.48 -4.81 -8.74
CA THR A 56 21.18 -4.22 -8.41
C THR A 56 20.42 -5.14 -7.46
N VAL A 57 19.90 -4.57 -6.37
CA VAL A 57 18.99 -5.27 -5.45
C VAL A 57 17.59 -4.73 -5.65
N ARG A 58 16.66 -5.60 -6.05
CA ARG A 58 15.24 -5.27 -6.17
C ARG A 58 14.50 -5.84 -4.97
N LYS A 59 13.62 -5.03 -4.36
CA LYS A 59 12.76 -5.44 -3.25
C LYS A 59 11.34 -5.61 -3.74
N PHE A 60 10.78 -6.78 -3.47
CA PHE A 60 9.39 -7.11 -3.75
C PHE A 60 8.62 -7.20 -2.43
N TYR A 61 7.43 -6.61 -2.41
CA TYR A 61 6.56 -6.59 -1.24
C TYR A 61 5.26 -7.30 -1.58
N ALA A 62 4.78 -8.12 -0.64
CA ALA A 62 3.52 -8.84 -0.77
C ALA A 62 2.69 -8.69 0.52
N ALA A 63 1.37 -8.69 0.41
CA ALA A 63 0.50 -8.65 1.58
C ALA A 63 0.53 -9.99 2.32
N THR A 64 0.69 -9.93 3.64
CA THR A 64 0.44 -11.07 4.53
C THR A 64 -1.07 -11.27 4.71
N ASP A 65 -1.47 -12.37 5.34
CA ASP A 65 -2.88 -12.56 5.73
C ASP A 65 -3.37 -11.46 6.69
N LYS A 66 -2.49 -10.98 7.57
CA LYS A 66 -2.76 -9.80 8.42
C LYS A 66 -2.95 -8.54 7.56
N GLY A 67 -2.12 -8.36 6.54
CA GLY A 67 -2.27 -7.34 5.49
C GLY A 67 -3.64 -7.35 4.84
N ARG A 68 -4.06 -8.52 4.33
CA ARG A 68 -5.35 -8.70 3.65
C ARG A 68 -6.54 -8.43 4.57
N ARG A 69 -6.50 -8.91 5.82
CA ARG A 69 -7.53 -8.62 6.82
C ARG A 69 -7.58 -7.12 7.16
N GLY A 70 -6.44 -6.48 7.35
CA GLY A 70 -6.35 -5.04 7.59
C GLY A 70 -6.92 -4.21 6.45
N LEU A 71 -6.71 -4.64 5.20
CA LEU A 71 -7.29 -4.03 4.02
C LEU A 71 -8.83 -4.11 4.03
N ALA A 72 -9.40 -5.27 4.36
CA ALA A 72 -10.85 -5.45 4.43
C ALA A 72 -11.49 -4.49 5.45
N VAL A 73 -10.92 -4.41 6.65
CA VAL A 73 -11.38 -3.48 7.71
C VAL A 73 -11.26 -2.02 7.27
N ALA A 74 -10.16 -1.65 6.61
CA ALA A 74 -9.98 -0.28 6.11
C ALA A 74 -11.00 0.08 5.01
N ARG A 75 -11.37 -0.88 4.14
CA ARG A 75 -12.39 -0.69 3.10
C ARG A 75 -13.78 -0.51 3.71
N GLU A 76 -14.14 -1.33 4.68
CA GLU A 76 -15.42 -1.25 5.38
C GLU A 76 -15.61 0.11 6.07
N ARG A 77 -14.56 0.61 6.75
CA ARG A 77 -14.59 1.94 7.37
C ARG A 77 -14.78 3.08 6.38
N MET A 78 -14.23 2.98 5.16
CA MET A 78 -14.44 3.99 4.14
C MET A 78 -15.87 4.00 3.60
N GLN A 79 -16.49 2.84 3.42
CA GLN A 79 -17.89 2.76 2.97
C GLN A 79 -18.85 3.39 3.99
N ILE A 80 -18.55 3.26 5.29
CA ILE A 80 -19.31 3.91 6.36
C ILE A 80 -19.16 5.44 6.28
N PHE A 81 -17.97 5.95 5.98
CA PHE A 81 -17.72 7.40 5.93
C PHE A 81 -18.35 8.05 4.69
N THR A 82 -18.35 7.38 3.53
CA THR A 82 -18.98 7.91 2.30
C THR A 82 -20.50 8.08 2.45
N ARG A 83 -21.17 7.29 3.31
CA ARG A 83 -22.63 7.40 3.51
C ARG A 83 -23.06 8.59 4.39
N LYS A 84 -22.15 9.23 5.13
CA LYS A 84 -22.48 10.30 6.09
C LYS A 84 -22.23 11.73 5.55
N GLY A 85 -21.88 11.88 4.26
CA GLY A 85 -21.52 13.17 3.66
C GLY A 85 -22.57 13.85 2.77
N THR A 86 -23.78 13.29 2.62
CA THR A 86 -24.83 13.85 1.73
C THR A 86 -26.18 13.99 2.43
N ALA A 87 -26.18 14.35 3.71
CA ALA A 87 -27.40 14.65 4.46
C ALA A 87 -27.10 15.80 5.45
N ASP A 88 -26.69 16.94 4.93
CA ASP A 88 -26.77 18.24 5.61
C ASP A 88 -26.56 19.33 4.56
N ASP A 89 -27.55 19.50 3.69
CA ASP A 89 -27.76 20.77 3.00
C ASP A 89 -29.29 20.93 2.86
N SER A 90 -29.86 21.62 3.83
CA SER A 90 -31.25 22.08 3.88
C SER A 90 -31.28 23.42 4.60
#